data_AF-A0A349PBB0-F1
#
_entry.id   AF-A0A349PBB0-F1
#
_cell.length_a   1.000
_cell.length_b   1.000
_cell.length_c   1.000
_cell.angle_alpha   90.00
_cell.angle_beta   90.00
_cell.angle_gamma   90.00
#
_symmetry.space_group_name_H-M   'P 1'
#
loop_
_entity.id
_entity.type
_entity.pdbx_description
1 polymer ?
#
loop_
_entity_poly.entity_id
_entity_poly.type
_entity_poly.pdbx_seq_one_letter_code
_entity_poly.pdbx_strand_id
1 'polypeptide(L)'
;MRAIFETFLVSLRLGLTSFGGPIAHLGYFERTYVREKGWLTHEEYSHLVALCQLMPGPASSQINFLVGMRRAGWAGALSSWAGFTLPSALLLYAFAVLAPKTHGPLLEAALHGLKLVAVAIVAQAVWGMGNRLCPDRARTGIAVAGLALLLLFGGAFAQVAVIVLGAAAGVWLCRGVTTASGSQSSPVSAKAAWTAFAAFVIFLLGLPVLAALAPGGLAAMADLTYRAGALVFGGGHVVLPLLRDAVVPAGMMTDDTFLAGYGVAQAVPGPLFTLAAYLGAAAAPAGASPLVWGAVALVFIFLPG
;
A
#
# COMPACT_ATOMS: atom_id res chain seq x y z
N MET A 1 -17.59 -19.16 13.71
CA MET A 1 -17.31 -19.61 12.33
C MET A 1 -18.17 -18.92 11.28
N ARG A 2 -19.51 -18.90 11.39
CA ARG A 2 -20.40 -18.29 10.38
C ARG A 2 -20.06 -16.82 10.04
N ALA A 3 -19.80 -15.98 11.06
CA ALA A 3 -19.41 -14.57 10.86
C ALA A 3 -18.05 -14.41 10.16
N ILE A 4 -17.09 -15.28 10.43
CA ILE A 4 -15.74 -15.26 9.80
C ILE A 4 -15.87 -15.57 8.31
N PHE A 5 -16.66 -16.60 7.98
CA PHE A 5 -16.88 -17.01 6.60
C PHE A 5 -17.68 -15.97 5.81
N GLU A 6 -18.71 -15.37 6.40
CA GLU A 6 -19.43 -14.26 5.77
C GLU A 6 -18.50 -13.08 5.48
N THR A 7 -17.66 -12.71 6.47
CA THR A 7 -16.66 -11.64 6.30
C THR A 7 -15.68 -11.95 5.19
N PHE A 8 -15.19 -13.19 5.10
CA PHE A 8 -14.34 -13.65 4.00
C PHE A 8 -15.02 -13.51 2.64
N LEU A 9 -16.25 -14.02 2.48
CA LEU A 9 -16.96 -13.98 1.20
C LEU A 9 -17.26 -12.56 0.72
N VAL A 10 -17.67 -11.68 1.63
CA VAL A 10 -17.92 -10.27 1.30
C VAL A 10 -16.62 -9.58 0.88
N SER A 11 -15.54 -9.83 1.61
CA SER A 11 -14.23 -9.24 1.30
C SER A 11 -13.63 -9.82 0.03
N LEU A 12 -13.88 -11.10 -0.26
CA LEU A 12 -13.52 -11.77 -1.51
C LEU A 12 -14.24 -11.14 -2.70
N ARG A 13 -15.56 -10.91 -2.57
CA ARG A 13 -16.32 -10.19 -3.61
C ARG A 13 -15.73 -8.79 -3.84
N LEU A 14 -15.39 -8.07 -2.78
CA LEU A 14 -14.76 -6.75 -2.89
C LEU A 14 -13.38 -6.83 -3.55
N GLY A 15 -12.56 -7.84 -3.20
CA GLY A 15 -11.25 -8.08 -3.83
C GLY A 15 -11.34 -8.42 -5.32
N LEU A 16 -12.46 -9.00 -5.76
CA LEU A 16 -12.73 -9.33 -7.16
C LEU A 16 -13.42 -8.20 -7.95
N THR A 17 -13.88 -7.14 -7.30
CA THR A 17 -14.73 -6.10 -7.96
C THR A 17 -14.29 -4.66 -7.73
N SER A 18 -13.38 -4.40 -6.80
CA SER A 18 -12.94 -3.04 -6.48
C SER A 18 -11.84 -2.60 -7.45
N PHE A 19 -12.22 -1.86 -8.49
CA PHE A 19 -11.30 -1.20 -9.42
C PHE A 19 -11.16 0.29 -9.10
N GLY A 20 -10.11 0.94 -9.61
CA GLY A 20 -9.95 2.40 -9.52
C GLY A 20 -9.21 2.90 -8.28
N GLY A 21 -8.53 2.01 -7.55
CA GLY A 21 -7.61 2.37 -6.47
C GLY A 21 -8.29 2.84 -5.18
N PRO A 22 -7.52 3.40 -4.22
CA PRO A 22 -7.97 3.58 -2.85
C PRO A 22 -9.26 4.37 -2.70
N ILE A 23 -9.45 5.47 -3.45
CA ILE A 23 -10.65 6.31 -3.36
C ILE A 23 -11.89 5.53 -3.81
N ALA A 24 -11.79 4.79 -4.91
CA ALA A 24 -12.88 3.95 -5.39
C ALA A 24 -13.19 2.84 -4.36
N HIS A 25 -12.16 2.19 -3.80
CA HIS A 25 -12.34 1.17 -2.77
C HIS A 25 -13.13 1.68 -1.57
N LEU A 26 -12.88 2.92 -1.13
CA LEU A 26 -13.67 3.53 -0.06
C LEU A 26 -15.16 3.62 -0.43
N GLY A 27 -15.47 4.03 -1.67
CA GLY A 27 -16.85 4.03 -2.16
C GLY A 27 -17.49 2.64 -2.20
N TYR A 28 -16.75 1.61 -2.66
CA TYR A 28 -17.22 0.23 -2.63
C TYR A 28 -17.49 -0.26 -1.20
N PHE A 29 -16.60 0.08 -0.26
CA PHE A 29 -16.71 -0.33 1.14
C PHE A 29 -17.84 0.38 1.88
N GLU A 30 -18.06 1.67 1.65
CA GLU A 30 -19.20 2.40 2.19
C GLU A 30 -20.49 1.71 1.72
N ARG A 31 -20.64 1.51 0.40
CA ARG A 31 -21.84 0.88 -0.14
C ARG A 31 -22.05 -0.51 0.47
N THR A 32 -21.02 -1.34 0.54
CA THR A 32 -21.17 -2.72 1.00
C THR A 32 -21.31 -2.82 2.52
N TYR A 33 -20.44 -2.19 3.32
CA TYR A 33 -20.44 -2.35 4.77
C TYR A 33 -21.50 -1.51 5.48
N VAL A 34 -21.82 -0.33 4.94
CA VAL A 34 -22.79 0.58 5.54
C VAL A 34 -24.18 0.35 4.95
N ARG A 35 -24.32 0.47 3.63
CA ARG A 35 -25.66 0.47 2.99
C ARG A 35 -26.24 -0.92 2.78
N GLU A 36 -25.46 -1.87 2.25
CA GLU A 36 -25.94 -3.21 1.93
C GLU A 36 -25.97 -4.14 3.15
N LYS A 37 -24.91 -4.10 3.96
CA LYS A 37 -24.75 -5.01 5.11
C LYS A 37 -25.13 -4.43 6.46
N GLY A 38 -25.16 -3.11 6.61
CA GLY A 38 -25.46 -2.45 7.89
C GLY A 38 -24.50 -2.85 9.02
N TRP A 39 -23.25 -3.20 8.70
CA TRP A 39 -22.24 -3.57 9.70
C TRP A 39 -21.64 -2.35 10.40
N LEU A 40 -21.73 -1.18 9.75
CA LEU A 40 -21.25 0.09 10.26
C LEU A 40 -22.28 1.18 9.94
N THR A 41 -22.34 2.19 10.79
CA THR A 41 -22.97 3.48 10.48
C THR A 41 -22.06 4.33 9.58
N HIS A 42 -22.62 5.38 8.97
CA HIS A 42 -21.85 6.34 8.16
C HIS A 42 -20.76 7.04 9.00
N GLU A 43 -21.05 7.35 10.27
CA GLU A 43 -20.12 8.00 11.18
C GLU A 43 -18.96 7.06 11.55
N GLU A 44 -19.26 5.81 11.91
CA GLU A 44 -18.23 4.81 12.18
C GLU A 44 -17.33 4.54 10.98
N TYR A 45 -17.93 4.46 9.78
CA TYR A 45 -17.16 4.29 8.55
C TYR A 45 -16.23 5.48 8.31
N SER A 46 -16.74 6.71 8.48
CA SER A 46 -15.94 7.94 8.32
C SER A 46 -14.78 8.02 9.31
N HIS A 47 -14.98 7.60 10.56
CA HIS A 47 -13.91 7.51 11.56
C HIS A 47 -12.86 6.44 11.22
N LEU A 48 -13.27 5.27 10.73
CA LEU A 48 -12.34 4.25 10.26
C LEU A 48 -11.52 4.76 9.07
N VAL A 49 -12.16 5.45 8.13
CA VAL A 49 -11.48 6.08 6.99
C VAL A 49 -10.44 7.09 7.48
N ALA A 50 -10.80 7.95 8.42
CA ALA A 50 -9.88 8.94 8.99
C ALA A 50 -8.70 8.26 9.69
N LEU A 51 -8.95 7.25 10.53
CA LEU A 51 -7.91 6.50 11.23
C LEU A 51 -6.91 5.86 10.25
N CYS A 52 -7.41 5.12 9.26
CA CYS A 52 -6.57 4.43 8.27
C CYS A 52 -5.83 5.39 7.32
N GLN A 53 -6.24 6.66 7.23
CA GLN A 53 -5.50 7.68 6.48
C GLN A 53 -4.35 8.29 7.30
N LEU A 54 -4.41 8.20 8.63
CA LEU A 54 -3.36 8.66 9.54
C LEU A 54 -2.28 7.61 9.80
N MET A 55 -2.63 6.33 9.66
CA MET A 55 -1.71 5.20 9.88
C MET A 55 -0.85 4.91 8.64
N PRO A 56 0.39 4.40 8.83
CA PRO A 56 1.18 3.91 7.71
C PRO A 56 0.56 2.66 7.11
N GLY A 57 0.64 2.53 5.79
CA GLY A 57 0.19 1.38 5.02
C GLY A 57 -1.02 1.66 4.10
N PRO A 58 -1.58 0.59 3.52
CA PRO A 58 -2.63 0.70 2.51
C PRO A 58 -4.02 0.87 3.16
N ALA A 59 -4.50 2.12 3.18
CA ALA A 59 -5.76 2.50 3.83
C ALA A 59 -6.96 1.58 3.51
N SER A 60 -7.16 1.16 2.25
CA SER A 60 -8.28 0.26 1.91
C SER A 60 -8.16 -1.10 2.59
N SER A 61 -6.98 -1.72 2.58
CA SER A 61 -6.81 -3.02 3.22
C SER A 61 -6.91 -2.93 4.75
N GLN A 62 -6.45 -1.82 5.34
CA GLN A 62 -6.61 -1.56 6.77
C GLN A 62 -8.07 -1.41 7.18
N ILE A 63 -8.88 -0.65 6.44
CA ILE A 63 -10.32 -0.51 6.71
C ILE A 63 -10.99 -1.89 6.64
N ASN A 64 -10.71 -2.64 5.57
CA ASN A 64 -11.22 -3.99 5.40
C ASN A 64 -10.80 -4.92 6.56
N PHE A 65 -9.54 -4.85 7.01
CA PHE A 65 -9.04 -5.60 8.18
C PHE A 65 -9.77 -5.20 9.47
N LEU A 66 -9.93 -3.90 9.75
CA LEU A 66 -10.61 -3.38 10.94
C LEU A 66 -12.10 -3.72 10.96
N VAL A 67 -12.79 -3.67 9.81
CA VAL A 67 -14.17 -4.14 9.68
C VAL A 67 -14.25 -5.61 10.05
N GLY A 68 -13.36 -6.44 9.50
CA GLY A 68 -13.30 -7.87 9.84
C GLY A 68 -13.02 -8.10 11.33
N MET A 69 -12.14 -7.30 11.92
CA MET A 69 -11.81 -7.36 13.35
C MET A 69 -13.02 -7.05 14.23
N ARG A 70 -13.80 -6.01 13.89
CA ARG A 70 -15.04 -5.69 14.60
C ARG A 70 -16.08 -6.79 14.49
N ARG A 71 -16.13 -7.52 13.37
CA ARG A 71 -17.12 -8.57 13.14
C ARG A 71 -16.82 -9.89 13.83
N ALA A 72 -15.57 -10.31 13.87
CA ALA A 72 -15.22 -11.64 14.37
C ALA A 72 -13.81 -11.70 15.01
N GLY A 73 -13.33 -10.60 15.57
CA GLY A 73 -12.01 -10.49 16.17
C GLY A 73 -10.88 -10.74 15.16
N TRP A 74 -9.72 -11.17 15.64
CA TRP A 74 -8.53 -11.43 14.81
C TRP A 74 -8.79 -12.38 13.65
N ALA A 75 -9.62 -13.41 13.84
CA ALA A 75 -9.96 -14.33 12.77
C ALA A 75 -10.77 -13.66 11.65
N GLY A 76 -11.67 -12.73 12.00
CA GLY A 76 -12.37 -11.90 11.03
C GLY A 76 -11.45 -10.90 10.32
N ALA A 77 -10.47 -10.36 11.04
CA ALA A 77 -9.49 -9.43 10.47
C ALA A 77 -8.65 -10.12 9.38
N LEU A 78 -8.08 -11.28 9.70
CA LEU A 78 -7.29 -12.09 8.77
C LEU A 78 -8.13 -12.62 7.61
N SER A 79 -9.38 -13.06 7.87
CA SER A 79 -10.25 -13.55 6.80
C SER A 79 -10.66 -12.43 5.85
N SER A 80 -10.93 -11.24 6.37
CA SER A 80 -11.23 -10.05 5.58
C SER A 80 -10.05 -9.67 4.70
N TRP A 81 -8.84 -9.56 5.27
CA TRP A 81 -7.62 -9.24 4.53
C TRP A 81 -7.31 -10.29 3.46
N ALA A 82 -7.45 -11.57 3.77
CA ALA A 82 -7.23 -12.65 2.81
C ALA A 82 -8.21 -12.55 1.63
N GLY A 83 -9.51 -12.36 1.91
CA GLY A 83 -10.52 -12.22 0.86
C GLY A 83 -10.25 -11.03 -0.07
N PHE A 84 -9.94 -9.86 0.49
CA PHE A 84 -9.71 -8.66 -0.31
C PHE A 84 -8.36 -8.65 -1.05
N THR A 85 -7.33 -9.25 -0.47
CA THR A 85 -5.94 -9.11 -0.94
C THR A 85 -5.50 -10.27 -1.83
N LEU A 86 -5.80 -11.52 -1.46
CA LEU A 86 -5.25 -12.68 -2.16
C LEU A 86 -5.64 -12.80 -3.64
N PRO A 87 -6.86 -12.46 -4.09
CA PRO A 87 -7.21 -12.58 -5.51
C PRO A 87 -6.26 -11.79 -6.41
N SER A 88 -6.05 -10.52 -6.08
CA SER A 88 -5.13 -9.63 -6.80
C SER A 88 -3.68 -10.11 -6.69
N ALA A 89 -3.24 -10.50 -5.48
CA ALA A 89 -1.88 -10.99 -5.26
C ALA A 89 -1.57 -12.27 -6.05
N LEU A 90 -2.54 -13.18 -6.16
CA LEU A 90 -2.40 -14.42 -6.94
C LEU A 90 -2.32 -14.14 -8.45
N LEU A 91 -3.12 -13.20 -8.96
CA LEU A 91 -3.05 -12.78 -10.37
C LEU A 91 -1.70 -12.15 -10.70
N LEU A 92 -1.20 -11.28 -9.81
CA LEU A 92 0.08 -10.61 -9.98
C LEU A 92 1.27 -11.55 -9.81
N TYR A 93 1.20 -12.48 -8.87
CA TYR A 93 2.16 -13.58 -8.75
C TYR A 93 2.18 -14.46 -10.01
N ALA A 94 1.00 -14.85 -10.50
CA ALA A 94 0.90 -15.66 -11.72
C ALA A 94 1.52 -14.92 -12.91
N PHE A 95 1.26 -13.61 -13.04
CA PHE A 95 1.90 -12.78 -14.06
C PHE A 95 3.43 -12.78 -13.93
N ALA A 96 3.99 -12.63 -12.72
CA ALA A 96 5.44 -12.67 -12.50
C ALA A 96 6.09 -13.98 -12.98
N VAL A 97 5.43 -15.12 -12.79
CA VAL A 97 5.98 -16.44 -13.09
C VAL A 97 5.71 -16.90 -14.52
N LEU A 98 4.57 -16.49 -15.10
CA LEU A 98 4.13 -16.95 -16.41
C LEU A 98 4.59 -16.04 -17.55
N ALA A 99 4.57 -14.71 -17.36
CA ALA A 99 4.89 -13.76 -18.43
C ALA A 99 6.32 -13.91 -18.98
N PRO A 100 7.36 -14.17 -18.17
CA PRO A 100 8.71 -14.39 -18.70
C PRO A 100 8.87 -15.66 -19.54
N LYS A 101 7.93 -16.62 -19.42
CA LYS A 101 7.95 -17.90 -20.13
C LYS A 101 7.16 -17.86 -21.43
N THR A 102 6.40 -16.79 -21.66
CA THR A 102 5.60 -16.60 -22.86
C THR A 102 6.27 -15.58 -23.75
N HIS A 103 6.31 -15.86 -25.06
CA HIS A 103 6.87 -14.96 -26.05
C HIS A 103 5.89 -14.83 -27.22
N GLY A 104 5.84 -13.65 -27.83
CA GLY A 104 5.02 -13.42 -29.01
C GLY A 104 4.65 -11.95 -29.20
N PRO A 105 4.38 -11.54 -30.45
CA PRO A 105 4.17 -10.13 -30.80
C PRO A 105 2.98 -9.51 -30.07
N LEU A 106 1.93 -10.30 -29.79
CA LEU A 106 0.76 -9.84 -29.04
C LEU A 106 1.10 -9.53 -27.57
N LEU A 107 1.91 -10.37 -26.93
CA LEU A 107 2.32 -10.15 -25.54
C LEU A 107 3.22 -8.93 -25.43
N GLU A 108 4.20 -8.78 -26.34
CA GLU A 108 5.07 -7.61 -26.38
C GLU A 108 4.28 -6.32 -26.59
N ALA A 109 3.32 -6.32 -27.53
CA ALA A 109 2.42 -5.20 -27.73
C ALA A 109 1.56 -4.90 -26.49
N ALA A 110 1.04 -5.94 -25.83
CA ALA A 110 0.27 -5.79 -24.59
C ALA A 110 1.12 -5.20 -23.45
N LEU A 111 2.33 -5.71 -23.24
CA LEU A 111 3.28 -5.19 -22.26
C LEU A 111 3.67 -3.74 -22.57
N HIS A 112 3.86 -3.40 -23.84
CA HIS A 112 4.13 -2.03 -24.26
C HIS A 112 2.95 -1.10 -23.97
N GLY A 113 1.73 -1.50 -24.34
CA GLY A 113 0.51 -0.75 -24.01
C GLY A 113 0.35 -0.53 -22.51
N LEU A 114 0.70 -1.54 -21.71
CA LEU A 114 0.65 -1.49 -20.26
C LEU A 114 1.64 -0.47 -19.65
N LYS A 115 2.84 -0.34 -20.22
CA LYS A 115 3.81 0.71 -19.86
C LYS A 115 3.26 2.12 -20.17
N LEU A 116 2.57 2.29 -21.30
CA LEU A 116 1.94 3.58 -21.64
C LEU A 116 0.82 3.93 -20.64
N VAL A 117 0.01 2.95 -20.26
CA VAL A 117 -1.03 3.10 -19.23
C VAL A 117 -0.42 3.48 -17.89
N ALA A 118 0.72 2.90 -17.50
CA ALA A 118 1.42 3.26 -16.27
C ALA A 118 1.74 4.77 -16.19
N VAL A 119 2.20 5.39 -17.29
CA VAL A 119 2.48 6.84 -17.34
C VAL A 119 1.22 7.65 -17.08
N ALA A 120 0.11 7.31 -17.74
CA ALA A 120 -1.16 7.99 -17.56
C ALA A 120 -1.68 7.89 -16.12
N ILE A 121 -1.51 6.72 -15.48
CA ILE A 121 -1.95 6.50 -14.10
C ILE A 121 -1.06 7.24 -13.10
N VAL A 122 0.26 7.27 -13.30
CA VAL A 122 1.16 8.08 -12.46
C VAL A 122 0.78 9.56 -12.58
N ALA A 123 0.52 10.05 -13.80
CA ALA A 123 0.06 11.43 -14.01
C ALA A 123 -1.27 11.70 -13.30
N GLN A 124 -2.25 10.79 -13.42
CA GLN A 124 -3.54 10.90 -12.73
C GLN A 124 -3.39 10.84 -11.21
N ALA A 125 -2.45 10.05 -10.68
CA ALA A 125 -2.16 9.96 -9.27
C ALA A 125 -1.57 11.28 -8.74
N VAL A 126 -0.59 11.86 -9.45
CA VAL A 126 0.00 13.16 -9.11
C VAL A 126 -1.07 14.26 -9.14
N TRP A 127 -1.91 14.28 -10.18
CA TRP A 127 -3.01 15.24 -10.30
C TRP A 127 -4.01 15.12 -9.14
N GLY A 128 -4.45 13.88 -8.85
CA GLY A 128 -5.37 13.60 -7.75
C GLY A 128 -4.80 13.97 -6.38
N MET A 129 -3.52 13.66 -6.12
CA MET A 129 -2.82 14.05 -4.88
C MET A 129 -2.67 15.56 -4.78
N GLY A 130 -2.34 16.25 -5.87
CA GLY A 130 -2.25 17.71 -5.94
C GLY A 130 -3.55 18.38 -5.51
N ASN A 131 -4.68 17.96 -6.09
CA ASN A 131 -6.00 18.50 -5.75
C ASN A 131 -6.39 18.27 -4.29
N ARG A 132 -5.97 17.15 -3.69
CA ARG A 132 -6.32 16.80 -2.30
C ARG A 132 -5.40 17.41 -1.25
N LEU A 133 -4.09 17.37 -1.49
CA LEU A 133 -3.07 17.73 -0.52
C LEU A 133 -2.63 19.20 -0.65
N CYS A 134 -2.80 19.80 -1.83
CA CYS A 134 -2.44 21.19 -2.11
C CYS A 134 -3.67 22.03 -2.55
N PRO A 135 -4.76 22.08 -1.75
CA PRO A 135 -5.99 22.81 -2.11
C PRO A 135 -5.83 24.35 -2.12
N ASP A 136 -4.80 24.87 -1.46
CA ASP A 136 -4.56 26.31 -1.31
C ASP A 136 -3.12 26.68 -1.72
N ARG A 137 -2.94 27.98 -2.04
CA ARG A 137 -1.66 28.50 -2.54
C ARG A 137 -0.49 28.29 -1.57
N ALA A 138 -0.75 28.28 -0.26
CA ALA A 138 0.32 28.06 0.72
C ALA A 138 0.83 26.62 0.65
N ARG A 139 -0.08 25.64 0.66
CA ARG A 139 0.28 24.21 0.52
C ARG A 139 0.88 23.89 -0.84
N THR A 140 0.35 24.46 -1.93
CA THR A 140 0.96 24.34 -3.26
C THR A 140 2.37 24.92 -3.28
N GLY A 141 2.58 26.09 -2.65
CA GLY A 141 3.90 26.71 -2.55
C GLY A 141 4.91 25.84 -1.80
N ILE A 142 4.51 25.25 -0.67
CA ILE A 142 5.33 24.30 0.09
C ILE A 142 5.68 23.08 -0.79
N ALA A 143 4.71 22.51 -1.50
CA ALA A 143 4.92 21.36 -2.36
C ALA A 143 5.87 21.65 -3.54
N VAL A 144 5.70 22.79 -4.22
CA VAL A 144 6.58 23.19 -5.34
C VAL A 144 7.99 23.50 -4.86
N ALA A 145 8.14 24.17 -3.71
CA ALA A 145 9.46 24.42 -3.12
C ALA A 145 10.16 23.12 -2.71
N GLY A 146 9.42 22.18 -2.10
CA GLY A 146 9.91 20.85 -1.76
C GLY A 146 10.35 20.06 -3.00
N LEU A 147 9.55 20.09 -4.06
CA LEU A 147 9.90 19.48 -5.35
C LEU A 147 11.19 20.08 -5.91
N ALA A 148 11.31 21.41 -5.94
CA ALA A 148 12.51 22.08 -6.44
C ALA A 148 13.76 21.69 -5.63
N LEU A 149 13.67 21.66 -4.29
CA LEU A 149 14.78 21.24 -3.43
C LEU A 149 15.21 19.79 -3.69
N LEU A 150 14.24 18.87 -3.86
CA LEU A 150 14.54 17.47 -4.16
C LEU A 150 15.19 17.29 -5.53
N LEU A 151 14.75 18.05 -6.55
CA LEU A 151 15.33 18.01 -7.88
C LEU A 151 16.76 18.60 -7.93
N LEU A 152 17.05 19.60 -7.11
CA LEU A 152 18.36 20.27 -7.10
C LEU A 152 19.41 19.52 -6.26
N PHE A 153 19.03 19.03 -5.08
CA PHE A 153 19.99 18.47 -4.12
C PHE A 153 19.93 16.95 -4.02
N GLY A 154 18.77 16.34 -4.21
CA GLY A 154 18.58 14.88 -4.10
C GLY A 154 19.00 14.27 -2.75
N GLY A 155 18.80 12.96 -2.62
CA GLY A 155 19.29 12.17 -1.48
C GLY A 155 18.48 12.27 -0.19
N ALA A 156 18.83 11.40 0.77
CA ALA A 156 18.07 11.21 2.01
C ALA A 156 18.04 12.48 2.89
N PHE A 157 19.14 13.23 2.95
CA PHE A 157 19.20 14.48 3.72
C PHE A 157 18.26 15.55 3.16
N ALA A 158 18.16 15.68 1.83
CA ALA A 158 17.22 16.61 1.21
C ALA A 158 15.77 16.22 1.50
N GLN A 159 15.45 14.92 1.47
CA GLN A 159 14.12 14.42 1.84
C GLN A 159 13.75 14.79 3.28
N VAL A 160 14.65 14.53 4.25
CA VAL A 160 14.43 14.89 5.66
C VAL A 160 14.30 16.40 5.82
N ALA A 161 15.16 17.18 5.18
CA ALA A 161 15.10 18.64 5.22
C ALA A 161 13.77 19.17 4.66
N VAL A 162 13.31 18.66 3.52
CA VAL A 162 12.02 19.04 2.92
C VAL A 162 10.85 18.68 3.83
N ILE A 163 10.88 17.53 4.49
CA ILE A 163 9.84 17.14 5.46
C ILE A 163 9.82 18.12 6.65
N VAL A 164 10.98 18.41 7.25
CA VAL A 164 11.09 19.29 8.43
C VAL A 164 10.69 20.73 8.07
N LEU A 165 11.19 21.26 6.96
CA LEU A 165 10.87 22.60 6.48
C LEU A 165 9.39 22.71 6.10
N GLY A 166 8.83 21.69 5.42
CA GLY A 166 7.42 21.63 5.08
C GLY A 166 6.52 21.58 6.31
N ALA A 167 6.89 20.80 7.33
CA ALA A 167 6.17 20.75 8.61
C ALA A 167 6.21 22.10 9.34
N ALA A 168 7.39 22.72 9.45
CA ALA A 168 7.54 24.04 10.06
C ALA A 168 6.74 25.12 9.32
N ALA A 169 6.79 25.13 7.98
CA ALA A 169 6.00 26.02 7.15
C ALA A 169 4.50 25.77 7.32
N GLY A 170 4.07 24.50 7.42
CA GLY A 170 2.69 24.12 7.67
C GLY A 170 2.15 24.63 9.01
N VAL A 171 2.93 24.55 10.09
CA VAL A 171 2.54 25.09 11.41
C VAL A 171 2.34 26.60 11.38
N TRP A 172 3.09 27.30 10.54
CA TRP A 172 3.00 28.76 10.41
C TRP A 172 1.88 29.20 9.46
N LEU A 173 1.74 28.53 8.31
CA LEU A 173 0.87 28.95 7.21
C LEU A 173 -0.51 28.25 7.20
N CYS A 174 -0.67 27.09 7.83
CA CYS A 174 -1.86 26.24 7.76
C CYS A 174 -2.61 26.10 9.10
N ARG A 175 -2.89 27.22 9.79
CA ARG A 175 -3.42 27.25 11.17
C ARG A 175 -4.93 26.99 11.36
N GLY A 176 -5.66 26.65 10.30
CA GLY A 176 -7.13 26.54 10.30
C GLY A 176 -7.69 25.11 10.31
N VAL A 177 -6.90 24.10 10.64
CA VAL A 177 -7.35 22.69 10.57
C VAL A 177 -8.05 22.29 11.87
N THR A 178 -9.37 22.11 11.82
CA THR A 178 -10.14 21.54 12.92
C THR A 178 -9.92 20.03 13.00
N THR A 179 -9.48 19.53 14.14
CA THR A 179 -9.43 18.09 14.43
C THR A 179 -10.85 17.56 14.64
N ALA A 180 -11.24 16.53 13.89
CA ALA A 180 -12.46 15.78 14.20
C ALA A 180 -12.22 14.99 15.50
N SER A 181 -12.87 15.42 16.58
CA SER A 181 -12.88 14.73 17.86
C SER A 181 -13.98 13.69 17.89
N GLY A 182 -13.62 12.41 17.84
CA GLY A 182 -14.53 11.30 18.07
C GLY A 182 -13.82 10.22 18.88
N SER A 183 -14.19 10.06 20.16
CA SER A 183 -13.70 8.94 20.95
C SER A 183 -14.55 7.70 20.62
N GLN A 184 -13.96 6.72 19.96
CA GLN A 184 -14.56 5.38 19.87
C GLN A 184 -13.81 4.41 20.78
N SER A 185 -14.54 3.51 21.43
CA SER A 185 -13.96 2.41 22.19
C SER A 185 -13.24 1.46 21.22
N SER A 186 -11.96 1.21 21.48
CA SER A 186 -11.19 0.23 20.71
C SER A 186 -11.53 -1.18 21.20
N PRO A 187 -11.79 -2.14 20.29
CA PRO A 187 -11.95 -3.55 20.66
C PRO A 187 -10.63 -4.22 21.06
N VAL A 188 -9.50 -3.52 20.95
CA VAL A 188 -8.15 -4.05 21.21
C VAL A 188 -7.69 -3.66 22.61
N SER A 189 -7.18 -4.64 23.37
CA SER A 189 -6.63 -4.38 24.70
C SER A 189 -5.35 -3.55 24.64
N ALA A 190 -5.07 -2.77 25.69
CA ALA A 190 -3.84 -1.97 25.76
C ALA A 190 -2.58 -2.83 25.62
N LYS A 191 -2.59 -4.06 26.17
CA LYS A 191 -1.50 -5.02 26.01
C LYS A 191 -1.29 -5.40 24.54
N ALA A 192 -2.36 -5.71 23.82
CA ALA A 192 -2.29 -6.06 22.40
C ALA A 192 -1.77 -4.89 21.54
N ALA A 193 -2.21 -3.66 21.86
CA ALA A 193 -1.72 -2.45 21.19
C ALA A 193 -0.21 -2.24 21.42
N TRP A 194 0.26 -2.33 22.66
CA TRP A 194 1.69 -2.22 22.97
C TRP A 194 2.52 -3.35 22.36
N THR A 195 2.00 -4.58 22.30
CA THR A 195 2.70 -5.67 21.62
C THR A 195 2.81 -5.45 20.11
N ALA A 196 1.75 -4.93 19.47
CA ALA A 196 1.79 -4.60 18.04
C ALA A 196 2.75 -3.45 17.76
N PHE A 197 2.75 -2.42 18.63
CA PHE A 197 3.70 -1.31 18.52
C PHE A 197 5.15 -1.76 18.72
N ALA A 198 5.41 -2.61 19.73
CA ALA A 198 6.74 -3.18 19.95
C ALA A 198 7.18 -4.03 18.75
N ALA A 199 6.29 -4.88 18.21
CA ALA A 199 6.57 -5.65 17.00
C ALA A 199 6.87 -4.74 15.81
N PHE A 200 6.11 -3.66 15.64
CA PHE A 200 6.35 -2.66 14.61
C PHE A 200 7.76 -2.07 14.69
N VAL A 201 8.16 -1.60 15.88
CA VAL A 201 9.50 -1.03 16.10
C VAL A 201 10.60 -2.09 15.92
N ILE A 202 10.38 -3.31 16.41
CA ILE A 202 11.33 -4.42 16.28
C ILE A 202 11.55 -4.78 14.81
N PHE A 203 10.50 -4.88 13.99
CA PHE A 203 10.66 -5.17 12.57
C PHE A 203 11.29 -3.98 11.82
N LEU A 204 10.88 -2.76 12.12
CA LEU A 204 11.41 -1.56 11.49
C LEU A 204 12.91 -1.39 11.70
N LEU A 205 13.41 -1.73 12.89
CA LEU A 205 14.83 -1.60 13.25
C LEU A 205 15.63 -2.90 13.06
N GLY A 206 14.99 -4.06 13.17
CA GLY A 206 15.63 -5.38 13.13
C GLY A 206 15.78 -5.96 11.72
N LEU A 207 14.77 -5.81 10.85
CA LEU A 207 14.88 -6.27 9.45
C LEU A 207 16.06 -5.68 8.67
N PRO A 208 16.42 -4.39 8.83
CA PRO A 208 17.59 -3.81 8.18
C PRO A 208 18.90 -4.48 8.60
N VAL A 209 19.01 -4.82 9.89
CA VAL A 209 20.18 -5.51 10.43
C VAL A 209 20.26 -6.92 9.83
N LEU A 210 19.14 -7.64 9.77
CA LEU A 210 19.07 -8.96 9.14
C LEU A 210 19.36 -8.91 7.64
N ALA A 211 18.88 -7.88 6.94
CA ALA A 211 19.14 -7.65 5.52
C ALA A 211 20.64 -7.38 5.25
N ALA A 212 21.32 -6.67 6.15
CA ALA A 212 22.76 -6.43 6.05
C ALA A 212 23.59 -7.72 6.24
N LEU A 213 23.10 -8.67 7.03
CA LEU A 213 23.76 -9.98 7.25
C LEU A 213 23.58 -10.94 6.07
N ALA A 214 22.48 -10.82 5.32
CA ALA A 214 22.20 -11.64 4.14
C ALA A 214 21.72 -10.77 2.95
N PRO A 215 22.63 -10.00 2.33
CA PRO A 215 22.30 -9.15 1.19
C PRO A 215 21.69 -9.98 0.05
N GLY A 216 20.59 -9.50 -0.53
CA GLY A 216 19.89 -10.20 -1.61
C GLY A 216 19.14 -11.48 -1.17
N GLY A 217 18.99 -11.72 0.13
CA GLY A 217 18.16 -12.81 0.66
C GLY A 217 16.71 -12.40 0.95
N LEU A 218 15.92 -13.33 1.48
CA LEU A 218 14.54 -13.07 1.92
C LEU A 218 14.44 -11.97 3.00
N ALA A 219 15.46 -11.84 3.85
CA ALA A 219 15.51 -10.78 4.86
C ALA A 219 15.60 -9.38 4.21
N ALA A 220 16.34 -9.24 3.12
CA ALA A 220 16.42 -8.00 2.37
C ALA A 220 15.08 -7.68 1.66
N MET A 221 14.41 -8.70 1.11
CA MET A 221 13.07 -8.53 0.54
C MET A 221 12.06 -8.11 1.62
N ALA A 222 12.10 -8.75 2.80
CA ALA A 222 11.26 -8.40 3.93
C ALA A 222 11.51 -6.97 4.45
N ASP A 223 12.77 -6.57 4.61
CA ASP A 223 13.14 -5.19 5.00
C ASP A 223 12.59 -4.17 4.00
N LEU A 224 12.84 -4.39 2.71
CA LEU A 224 12.41 -3.51 1.62
C LEU A 224 10.90 -3.29 1.65
N THR A 225 10.12 -4.38 1.67
CA THR A 225 8.66 -4.27 1.64
C THR A 225 8.08 -3.77 2.94
N TYR A 226 8.66 -4.15 4.08
CA TYR A 226 8.23 -3.65 5.39
C TYR A 226 8.43 -2.14 5.52
N ARG A 227 9.59 -1.62 5.11
CA ARG A 227 9.86 -0.18 5.10
C ARG A 227 8.95 0.54 4.11
N ALA A 228 8.74 -0.01 2.92
CA ALA A 228 7.81 0.56 1.96
C ALA A 228 6.38 0.64 2.54
N GLY A 229 5.91 -0.39 3.24
CA GLY A 229 4.63 -0.36 3.94
C GLY A 229 4.58 0.64 5.10
N ALA A 230 5.65 0.72 5.89
CA ALA A 230 5.74 1.56 7.08
C ALA A 230 5.87 3.06 6.76
N LEU A 231 6.32 3.41 5.56
CA LEU A 231 6.58 4.80 5.16
C LEU A 231 5.50 5.40 4.25
N VAL A 232 4.46 4.63 3.91
CA VAL A 232 3.37 5.10 3.05
C VAL A 232 2.21 5.57 3.88
N PHE A 233 1.80 6.81 3.72
CA PHE A 233 0.63 7.38 4.37
C PHE A 233 -0.39 7.82 3.33
N GLY A 234 -1.69 7.71 3.64
CA GLY A 234 -2.74 8.33 2.84
C GLY A 234 -3.05 7.68 1.48
N GLY A 235 -2.48 6.52 1.15
CA GLY A 235 -2.95 5.68 0.05
C GLY A 235 -1.88 4.98 -0.80
N GLY A 236 -2.35 4.16 -1.74
CA GLY A 236 -1.54 3.25 -2.54
C GLY A 236 -0.45 3.88 -3.40
N HIS A 237 -0.63 5.11 -3.89
CA HIS A 237 0.23 5.65 -4.96
C HIS A 237 1.62 6.12 -4.47
N VAL A 238 1.74 6.45 -3.19
CA VAL A 238 3.01 6.90 -2.59
C VAL A 238 3.99 5.73 -2.40
N VAL A 239 3.49 4.49 -2.39
CA VAL A 239 4.34 3.28 -2.28
C VAL A 239 5.15 3.03 -3.54
N LEU A 240 4.66 3.49 -4.69
CA LEU A 240 5.21 3.06 -5.97
C LEU A 240 6.63 3.59 -6.19
N PRO A 241 6.91 4.90 -5.99
CA PRO A 241 8.29 5.40 -6.07
C PRO A 241 9.21 4.70 -5.07
N LEU A 242 8.75 4.46 -3.84
CA LEU A 242 9.54 3.78 -2.80
C LEU A 242 9.90 2.35 -3.21
N LEU A 243 8.95 1.59 -3.74
CA LEU A 243 9.21 0.24 -4.24
C LEU A 243 10.16 0.25 -5.44
N ARG A 244 9.95 1.17 -6.39
CA ARG A 244 10.82 1.31 -7.57
C ARG A 244 12.25 1.61 -7.16
N ASP A 245 12.44 2.63 -6.33
CA ASP A 245 13.76 3.09 -5.88
C ASP A 245 14.48 2.04 -5.02
N ALA A 246 13.73 1.12 -4.42
CA ALA A 246 14.31 0.03 -3.66
C ALA A 246 14.67 -1.19 -4.53
N VAL A 247 13.92 -1.51 -5.59
CA VAL A 247 14.15 -2.73 -6.40
C VAL A 247 14.95 -2.50 -7.68
N VAL A 248 14.79 -1.36 -8.35
CA VAL A 248 15.42 -1.10 -9.66
C VAL A 248 16.88 -0.68 -9.51
N PRO A 249 17.23 0.35 -8.71
CA PRO A 249 18.63 0.72 -8.48
C PRO A 249 19.45 -0.38 -7.82
N ALA A 250 18.81 -1.23 -7.01
CA ALA A 250 19.44 -2.40 -6.38
C ALA A 250 19.74 -3.55 -7.37
N GLY A 251 19.37 -3.41 -8.65
CA GLY A 251 19.60 -4.41 -9.69
C GLY A 251 18.73 -5.66 -9.56
N MET A 252 17.67 -5.63 -8.74
CA MET A 252 16.77 -6.76 -8.54
C MET A 252 15.86 -6.98 -9.76
N MET A 253 15.53 -5.90 -10.47
CA MET A 253 14.77 -5.95 -11.72
C MET A 253 14.99 -4.69 -12.57
N THR A 254 14.59 -4.74 -13.83
CA THR A 254 14.64 -3.57 -14.73
C THR A 254 13.44 -2.65 -14.54
N ASP A 255 13.55 -1.39 -14.95
CA ASP A 255 12.39 -0.47 -15.03
C ASP A 255 11.27 -1.05 -15.89
N ASP A 256 11.62 -1.76 -16.97
CA ASP A 256 10.66 -2.40 -17.87
C ASP A 256 9.84 -3.49 -17.18
N THR A 257 10.51 -4.34 -16.39
CA THR A 257 9.86 -5.37 -15.57
C THR A 257 8.95 -4.71 -14.52
N PHE A 258 9.46 -3.71 -13.82
CA PHE A 258 8.70 -2.99 -12.80
C PHE A 258 7.43 -2.35 -13.36
N LEU A 259 7.55 -1.61 -14.47
CA LEU A 259 6.42 -0.91 -15.10
C LEU A 259 5.39 -1.87 -15.68
N ALA A 260 5.81 -3.01 -16.22
CA ALA A 260 4.90 -4.06 -16.65
C ALA A 260 4.07 -4.60 -15.47
N GLY A 261 4.71 -4.95 -14.36
CA GLY A 261 4.01 -5.40 -13.14
C GLY A 261 3.05 -4.34 -12.60
N TYR A 262 3.50 -3.09 -12.55
CA TYR A 262 2.67 -1.97 -12.11
C TYR A 262 1.43 -1.77 -12.98
N GLY A 263 1.57 -1.80 -14.31
CA GLY A 263 0.39 -1.64 -15.15
C GLY A 263 -0.57 -2.82 -15.03
N VAL A 264 -0.10 -4.07 -14.83
CA VAL A 264 -1.01 -5.20 -14.55
C VAL A 264 -1.75 -4.94 -13.24
N ALA A 265 -1.05 -4.44 -12.22
CA ALA A 265 -1.64 -4.12 -10.92
C ALA A 265 -2.79 -3.11 -11.01
N GLN A 266 -2.84 -2.31 -12.07
CA GLN A 266 -3.91 -1.35 -12.34
C GLN A 266 -5.07 -1.95 -13.14
N ALA A 267 -4.83 -3.05 -13.85
CA ALA A 267 -5.83 -3.79 -14.61
C ALA A 267 -6.55 -4.87 -13.77
N VAL A 268 -6.05 -5.17 -12.57
CA VAL A 268 -6.66 -6.14 -11.66
C VAL A 268 -7.44 -5.44 -10.53
N PRO A 269 -8.54 -6.03 -10.04
CA PRO A 269 -9.25 -5.49 -8.89
C PRO A 269 -8.42 -5.70 -7.61
N GLY A 270 -8.72 -4.90 -6.58
CA GLY A 270 -8.13 -5.04 -5.25
C GLY A 270 -6.98 -4.06 -4.97
N PRO A 271 -6.25 -4.25 -3.85
CA PRO A 271 -5.32 -3.25 -3.35
C PRO A 271 -4.02 -3.23 -4.15
N LEU A 272 -3.57 -2.04 -4.59
CA LEU A 272 -2.32 -1.86 -5.34
C LEU A 272 -1.07 -2.46 -4.65
N PHE A 273 -1.09 -2.56 -3.32
CA PHE A 273 0.00 -3.17 -2.53
C PHE A 273 0.22 -4.66 -2.84
N THR A 274 -0.74 -5.34 -3.49
CA THR A 274 -0.52 -6.70 -4.01
C THR A 274 0.56 -6.78 -5.08
N LEU A 275 0.96 -5.63 -5.67
CA LEU A 275 2.17 -5.52 -6.49
C LEU A 275 3.41 -6.10 -5.78
N ALA A 276 3.47 -6.06 -4.45
CA ALA A 276 4.55 -6.69 -3.70
C ALA A 276 4.70 -8.19 -3.99
N ALA A 277 3.59 -8.92 -4.18
CA ALA A 277 3.64 -10.34 -4.53
C ALA A 277 4.33 -10.57 -5.89
N TYR A 278 4.05 -9.70 -6.87
CA TYR A 278 4.76 -9.69 -8.15
C TYR A 278 6.24 -9.34 -7.98
N LEU A 279 6.54 -8.26 -7.27
CA LEU A 279 7.93 -7.79 -7.09
C LEU A 279 8.79 -8.84 -6.38
N GLY A 280 8.26 -9.47 -5.33
CA GLY A 280 8.92 -10.56 -4.65
C GLY A 280 9.21 -11.73 -5.59
N ALA A 281 8.19 -12.22 -6.30
CA ALA A 281 8.34 -13.35 -7.21
C ALA A 281 9.27 -13.05 -8.39
N ALA A 282 9.22 -11.84 -8.94
CA ALA A 282 10.07 -11.40 -10.05
C ALA A 282 11.54 -11.21 -9.63
N ALA A 283 11.78 -10.83 -8.38
CA ALA A 283 13.12 -10.66 -7.82
C ALA A 283 13.72 -11.95 -7.24
N ALA A 284 13.02 -13.08 -7.32
CA ALA A 284 13.49 -14.34 -6.77
C ALA A 284 14.77 -14.81 -7.47
N PRO A 285 15.88 -15.07 -6.74
CA PRO A 285 17.12 -15.58 -7.32
C PRO A 285 16.93 -16.93 -8.01
N ALA A 286 17.81 -17.26 -8.95
CA ALA A 286 17.82 -18.55 -9.60
C ALA A 286 17.90 -19.70 -8.57
N GLY A 287 17.00 -20.68 -8.67
CA GLY A 287 16.90 -21.80 -7.73
C GLY A 287 16.11 -21.51 -6.45
N ALA A 288 15.76 -20.26 -6.17
CA ALA A 288 14.82 -19.93 -5.10
C ALA A 288 13.36 -20.14 -5.53
N SER A 289 12.46 -20.30 -4.56
CA SER A 289 11.02 -20.40 -4.83
C SER A 289 10.40 -19.00 -5.02
N PRO A 290 9.88 -18.66 -6.21
CA PRO A 290 9.20 -17.37 -6.43
C PRO A 290 7.98 -17.21 -5.53
N LEU A 291 7.31 -18.31 -5.17
CA LEU A 291 6.17 -18.30 -4.26
C LEU A 291 6.56 -17.79 -2.87
N VAL A 292 7.68 -18.26 -2.34
CA VAL A 292 8.16 -17.85 -1.00
C VAL A 292 8.55 -16.38 -1.03
N TRP A 293 9.27 -15.94 -2.06
CA TRP A 293 9.65 -14.54 -2.23
C TRP A 293 8.45 -13.61 -2.37
N GLY A 294 7.48 -13.99 -3.21
CA GLY A 294 6.22 -13.24 -3.37
C GLY A 294 5.40 -13.21 -2.09
N ALA A 295 5.32 -14.32 -1.35
CA ALA A 295 4.61 -14.38 -0.07
C ALA A 295 5.28 -13.52 1.00
N VAL A 296 6.61 -13.55 1.11
CA VAL A 296 7.37 -12.67 2.03
C VAL A 296 7.13 -11.21 1.68
N ALA A 297 7.29 -10.84 0.40
CA ALA A 297 7.05 -9.47 -0.04
C ALA A 297 5.62 -9.01 0.30
N LEU A 298 4.62 -9.86 0.05
CA LEU A 298 3.21 -9.58 0.34
C LEU A 298 2.93 -9.45 1.84
N VAL A 299 3.42 -10.36 2.68
CA VAL A 299 3.15 -10.28 4.12
C VAL A 299 3.80 -9.03 4.71
N PHE A 300 5.07 -8.79 4.40
CA PHE A 300 5.83 -7.70 5.01
C PHE A 300 5.38 -6.33 4.54
N ILE A 301 4.82 -6.15 3.33
CA ILE A 301 4.28 -4.85 2.91
C ILE A 301 3.01 -4.43 3.68
N PHE A 302 2.22 -5.40 4.16
CA PHE A 302 0.97 -5.14 4.90
C PHE A 302 1.15 -5.15 6.42
N LEU A 303 2.21 -5.78 6.93
CA LEU A 303 2.46 -5.95 8.36
C LEU A 303 2.59 -4.65 9.20
N PRO A 304 3.11 -3.52 8.67
CA PRO A 304 3.24 -2.28 9.45
C PRO A 304 1.91 -1.61 9.84
N GLY A 305 0.83 -1.88 9.09
CA GLY A 305 -0.44 -1.14 9.16
C GLY A 305 -1.58 -1.87 9.83
#